data_AF-A0A7K2XLH5-F1
#
_entry.id   AF-A0A7K2XLH5-F1
#
_cell.length_a   1.000
_cell.length_b   1.000
_cell.length_c   1.000
_cell.angle_alpha   90.00
_cell.angle_beta   90.00
_cell.angle_gamma   90.00
#
_symmetry.space_group_name_H-M   'P 1'
#
loop_
_entity.id
_entity.type
_entity.pdbx_description
1 polymer ?
#
loop_
_entity_poly.entity_id
_entity_poly.type
_entity_poly.pdbx_seq_one_letter_code
_entity_poly.pdbx_strand_id
1 'polypeptide(L)'
;EERPPSGVDLRAPGLVAQVDPSTRPTGPRAVECLWLNGLSASATSVFFSLAGYTPEARARAAEIGLPLFVLDLTGTPQPVNRAADGLAAGGA
;
A
#
# COMPACT_ATOMS: atom_id res chain seq x y z
N GLU A 1 4.32 -11.94 21.76
CA GLU A 1 5.05 -10.78 21.19
C GLU A 1 5.09 -10.94 19.67
N GLU A 2 3.99 -10.64 18.98
CA GLU A 2 3.97 -10.64 17.52
C GLU A 2 4.70 -9.39 17.05
N ARG A 3 5.93 -9.56 16.56
CA ARG A 3 6.64 -8.49 15.86
C ARG A 3 5.88 -8.24 14.56
N PRO A 4 5.29 -7.05 14.33
CA PRO A 4 4.66 -6.76 13.05
C PRO A 4 5.73 -6.92 11.95
N PRO A 5 5.42 -7.64 10.85
CA PRO A 5 6.36 -7.81 9.74
C PRO A 5 6.68 -6.43 9.17
N SER A 6 7.91 -5.97 9.44
CA SER A 6 8.58 -4.78 8.89
C SER A 6 7.70 -3.89 8.02
N GLY A 7 6.88 -3.08 8.67
CA GLY A 7 6.10 -2.01 8.07
C GLY A 7 5.26 -1.35 9.14
N VAL A 8 5.14 -0.04 9.07
CA VAL A 8 4.25 0.70 9.94
C VAL A 8 2.84 0.41 9.44
N ASP A 9 2.04 -0.27 10.27
CA ASP A 9 0.63 -0.55 10.02
C ASP A 9 -0.20 0.59 10.63
N LEU A 10 -0.86 1.39 9.79
CA LEU A 10 -1.85 2.36 10.21
C LEU A 10 -3.23 1.73 10.06
N ARG A 11 -3.92 1.54 11.19
CA ARG A 11 -5.28 0.98 11.22
C ARG A 11 -6.29 2.07 11.52
N ALA A 12 -7.26 2.20 10.63
CA ALA A 12 -8.51 2.91 10.88
C ALA A 12 -9.68 1.90 10.79
N PRO A 13 -10.89 2.22 11.30
CA PRO A 13 -12.03 1.35 11.12
C PRO A 13 -12.23 1.01 9.63
N GLY A 14 -12.03 -0.25 9.24
CA GLY A 14 -12.17 -0.71 7.86
C GLY A 14 -10.98 -0.44 6.93
N LEU A 15 -9.82 0.01 7.44
CA LEU A 15 -8.62 0.28 6.62
C LEU A 15 -7.33 -0.19 7.29
N VAL A 16 -6.46 -0.81 6.50
CA VAL A 16 -5.10 -1.24 6.86
C VAL A 16 -4.13 -0.59 5.88
N ALA A 17 -3.20 0.21 6.39
CA ALA A 17 -2.22 0.90 5.59
C ALA A 17 -0.80 0.43 5.94
N GLN A 18 -0.07 -0.02 4.93
CA GLN A 18 1.33 -0.44 5.06
C GLN A 18 2.25 0.67 4.55
N VAL A 19 3.28 0.99 5.32
CA VAL A 19 4.39 1.86 4.87
C VAL A 19 5.67 1.04 4.74
N ASP A 20 6.27 1.01 3.54
CA ASP A 20 7.60 0.47 3.27
C ASP A 20 8.62 1.62 3.19
N PRO A 21 9.45 1.82 4.24
CA PRO A 21 10.46 2.87 4.28
C PRO A 21 11.75 2.48 3.56
N SER A 22 11.82 1.32 2.92
CA SER A 22 13.05 0.85 2.28
C SER A 22 13.41 1.70 1.06
N THR A 23 14.71 1.74 0.77
CA THR A 23 15.26 2.42 -0.42
C THR A 23 15.27 1.51 -1.65
N ARG A 24 14.57 0.37 -1.62
CA ARG A 24 14.48 -0.59 -2.73
C ARG A 24 13.04 -0.65 -3.22
N PRO A 25 12.81 -0.74 -4.55
CA PRO A 25 11.46 -0.90 -5.06
C PRO A 25 10.75 -2.12 -4.47
N THR A 26 9.52 -1.89 -4.02
CA THR A 26 8.65 -2.91 -3.43
C THR A 26 8.19 -3.90 -4.50
N GLY A 27 8.38 -5.20 -4.23
CA GLY A 27 8.00 -6.27 -5.14
C GLY A 27 6.55 -6.77 -4.99
N PRO A 28 6.07 -7.62 -5.91
CA PRO A 28 4.66 -8.04 -5.97
C PRO A 28 4.21 -8.85 -4.74
N ARG A 29 5.10 -9.65 -4.14
CA ARG A 29 4.79 -10.44 -2.94
C ARG A 29 4.30 -9.56 -1.78
N ALA A 30 4.90 -8.38 -1.60
CA ALA A 30 4.50 -7.48 -0.52
C ALA A 30 3.07 -6.93 -0.74
N VAL A 31 2.73 -6.63 -2.00
CA VAL A 31 1.38 -6.21 -2.41
C VAL A 31 0.36 -7.31 -2.13
N GLU A 32 0.67 -8.56 -2.49
CA GLU A 32 -0.23 -9.70 -2.29
C GLU A 32 -0.43 -10.03 -0.80
N CYS A 33 0.66 -10.01 -0.02
CA CYS A 33 0.58 -10.26 1.42
C CYS A 33 -0.31 -9.23 2.12
N LEU A 34 -0.15 -7.95 1.77
CA LEU A 34 -0.98 -6.88 2.32
C LEU A 34 -2.46 -7.06 1.95
N TRP A 35 -2.74 -7.34 0.68
CA TRP A 35 -4.10 -7.57 0.20
C TRP A 35 -4.78 -8.74 0.91
N LEU A 36 -4.08 -9.88 1.05
CA LEU A 36 -4.60 -11.04 1.78
C LEU A 36 -4.85 -10.73 3.26
N ASN A 37 -3.98 -9.92 3.89
CA ASN A 37 -4.16 -9.49 5.27
C ASN A 37 -5.41 -8.61 5.42
N GLY A 38 -5.57 -7.60 4.56
CA GLY A 38 -6.75 -6.73 4.57
C GLY A 38 -8.04 -7.49 4.33
N LEU A 39 -8.06 -8.40 3.35
CA LEU A 39 -9.19 -9.29 3.11
C LEU A 39 -9.56 -10.12 4.34
N SER A 40 -8.57 -10.72 5.01
CA SER A 40 -8.79 -11.48 6.24
C SER A 40 -9.36 -10.62 7.38
N ALA A 41 -9.01 -9.34 7.41
CA ALA A 41 -9.51 -8.37 8.39
C ALA A 41 -10.79 -7.66 7.95
N SER A 42 -11.37 -8.01 6.78
CA SER A 42 -12.50 -7.27 6.17
C SER A 42 -12.23 -5.76 6.06
N ALA A 43 -10.99 -5.39 5.71
CA ALA A 43 -10.51 -4.02 5.64
C ALA A 43 -9.94 -3.70 4.25
N THR A 44 -10.06 -2.44 3.85
CA THR A 44 -9.41 -1.91 2.65
C THR A 44 -7.92 -1.78 2.90
N SER A 45 -7.09 -2.37 2.03
CA SER A 45 -5.63 -2.27 2.11
C SER A 45 -5.10 -1.09 1.31
N VAL A 46 -4.13 -0.35 1.85
CA VAL A 46 -3.41 0.74 1.15
C VAL A 46 -1.91 0.58 1.35
N PHE A 47 -1.11 0.77 0.30
CA PHE A 47 0.36 0.65 0.39
C PHE A 47 1.04 1.99 0.05
N PHE A 48 1.91 2.44 0.94
CA PHE A 48 2.86 3.53 0.75
C PHE A 48 4.29 2.98 0.64
N SER A 49 5.07 3.44 -0.32
CA SER A 49 6.48 3.07 -0.47
C SER A 49 7.36 4.29 -0.72
N LEU A 50 8.54 4.32 -0.08
CA LEU A 50 9.52 5.39 -0.30
C LEU A 50 10.23 5.23 -1.66
N ALA A 51 10.69 4.02 -1.98
CA ALA A 51 11.39 3.73 -3.24
C ALA A 51 10.46 3.30 -4.39
N GLY A 52 9.15 3.33 -4.16
CA GLY A 52 8.15 2.93 -5.13
C GLY A 52 8.09 1.43 -5.36
N TYR A 53 7.61 1.04 -6.54
CA TYR A 53 7.17 -0.33 -6.82
C TYR A 53 7.79 -0.85 -8.10
N THR A 54 8.07 -2.15 -8.14
CA THR A 54 8.44 -2.80 -9.40
C THR A 54 7.27 -2.77 -10.40
N PRO A 55 7.52 -2.90 -11.72
CA PRO A 55 6.45 -2.98 -12.71
C PRO A 55 5.46 -4.11 -12.43
N GLU A 56 5.95 -5.26 -11.96
CA GLU A 56 5.13 -6.42 -11.62
C GLU A 56 4.23 -6.14 -10.41
N ALA A 57 4.76 -5.43 -9.40
CA ALA A 57 3.97 -4.99 -8.25
C ALA A 57 2.85 -4.03 -8.66
N ARG A 58 3.13 -3.11 -9.60
CA ARG A 58 2.11 -2.18 -10.14
C ARG A 58 1.03 -2.91 -10.93
N ALA A 59 1.42 -3.84 -11.80
CA ALA A 59 0.47 -4.66 -12.56
C ALA A 59 -0.41 -5.48 -11.60
N ARG A 60 0.20 -6.13 -10.60
CA ARG A 60 -0.53 -6.92 -9.61
C ARG A 60 -1.50 -6.08 -8.78
N ALA A 61 -1.09 -4.89 -8.35
CA ALA A 61 -1.97 -3.97 -7.63
C ALA A 61 -3.15 -3.49 -8.48
N ALA A 62 -2.95 -3.31 -9.79
CA ALA A 62 -4.02 -2.95 -10.71
C ALA A 62 -5.05 -4.08 -10.88
N GLU A 63 -4.62 -5.35 -10.89
CA GLU A 63 -5.51 -6.51 -10.97
C GLU A 63 -6.40 -6.64 -9.73
N ILE A 64 -5.84 -6.46 -8.54
CA ILE A 64 -6.54 -6.66 -7.26
C ILE A 64 -7.15 -5.38 -6.69
N GLY A 65 -6.95 -4.24 -7.37
CA GLY A 65 -7.49 -2.94 -6.97
C GLY A 65 -6.84 -2.33 -5.72
N LEU A 66 -5.59 -2.68 -5.40
CA LEU A 66 -4.89 -2.16 -4.21
C LEU A 66 -4.34 -0.75 -4.49
N PRO A 67 -4.76 0.30 -3.75
CA PRO A 67 -4.20 1.64 -3.85
C PRO A 67 -2.71 1.69 -3.50
N LEU A 68 -1.90 2.20 -4.43
CA LEU A 68 -0.46 2.40 -4.25
C LEU A 68 -0.11 3.88 -4.20
N PHE A 69 0.74 4.25 -3.25
CA PHE A 69 1.26 5.60 -3.07
C PHE A 69 2.79 5.59 -2.98
N VAL A 70 3.43 6.59 -3.57
CA VAL A 70 4.85 6.89 -3.32
C VAL A 70 4.94 8.10 -2.41
N LEU A 71 5.79 8.03 -1.39
CA LEU A 71 6.06 9.17 -0.53
C LEU A 71 7.08 10.09 -1.21
N ASP A 72 6.73 11.35 -1.40
CA ASP A 72 7.71 12.35 -1.84
C ASP A 72 8.62 12.81 -0.69
N LEU A 73 9.58 13.68 -0.99
CA LEU A 73 10.57 14.19 -0.01
C LEU A 73 9.93 15.04 1.10
N THR A 74 8.67 15.48 0.94
CA THR A 74 7.90 16.19 1.97
C THR A 74 7.11 15.23 2.85
N GLY A 75 7.10 13.94 2.53
CA GLY A 75 6.25 12.92 3.15
C GLY A 75 4.83 12.90 2.62
N THR A 76 4.53 13.64 1.55
CA THR A 76 3.20 13.67 0.95
C THR A 76 2.99 12.43 0.07
N PRO A 77 1.91 11.65 0.26
CA PRO A 77 1.64 10.48 -0.55
C PRO A 77 1.12 10.87 -1.94
N GLN A 78 1.81 10.41 -2.98
CA GLN A 78 1.44 10.61 -4.38
C GLN A 78 0.81 9.34 -4.95
N PRO A 79 -0.41 9.38 -5.50
CA PRO A 79 -1.06 8.20 -6.06
C PRO A 79 -0.28 7.73 -7.30
N VAL A 80 -0.15 6.39 -7.45
CA VAL A 80 0.60 5.82 -8.59
C VAL A 80 -0.20 4.83 -9.44
N ASN A 81 -1.46 4.58 -9.08
CA ASN A 81 -2.40 3.79 -9.86
C ASN A 81 -3.83 4.34 -9.70
N ARG A 82 -4.75 3.89 -10.58
CA ARG A 82 -6.14 4.35 -10.59
C ARG A 82 -6.88 4.13 -9.28
N ALA A 83 -6.57 3.04 -8.57
CA ALA A 83 -7.16 2.78 -7.26
C ALA A 83 -6.75 3.85 -6.23
N ALA A 84 -5.49 4.27 -6.24
CA ALA A 84 -5.01 5.39 -5.42
C ALA A 84 -5.58 6.73 -5.86
N ASP A 85 -5.72 6.99 -7.16
CA ASP A 85 -6.39 8.20 -7.65
C ASP A 85 -7.83 8.30 -7.13
N GLY A 86 -8.58 7.20 -7.19
CA GLY A 86 -9.93 7.13 -6.67
C GLY A 86 -10.01 7.38 -5.16
N LEU A 87 -9.09 6.79 -4.39
CA LEU A 87 -9.02 6.99 -2.95
C LEU A 87 -8.65 8.44 -2.58
N ALA A 88 -7.69 9.03 -3.30
CA ALA A 88 -7.25 10.41 -3.07
C ALA A 88 -8.35 11.42 -3.44
N ALA A 89 -9.11 11.17 -4.50
CA ALA A 89 -10.21 12.03 -4.93
C ALA A 89 -11.46 11.92 -4.04
N GLY A 90 -11.72 10.74 -3.47
CA GLY A 90 -12.89 10.50 -2.62
C GLY A 90 -12.78 11.13 -1.24
N GLY A 91 -11.56 11.36 -0.75
CA GLY A 91 -11.31 11.56 0.68
C GLY A 91 -11.59 10.25 1.45
N ALA A 92 -10.63 9.78 2.23
CA ALA A 92 -10.82 8.59 3.06
C ALA A 92 -11.88 8.83 4.16
#